data_AF-A0A9E2Y7D2-F1
#
_entry.id   AF-A0A9E2Y7D2-F1
#
_cell.length_a   1.000
_cell.length_b   1.000
_cell.length_c   1.000
_cell.angle_alpha   90.00
_cell.angle_beta   90.00
_cell.angle_gamma   90.00
#
_symmetry.space_group_name_H-M   'P 1'
#
loop_
_entity.id
_entity.type
_entity.pdbx_description
1 polymer ?
#
loop_
_entity_poly.entity_id
_entity_poly.type
_entity_poly.pdbx_seq_one_letter_code
_entity_poly.pdbx_strand_id
1 'polypeptide(L)'
;MVVLSLAVVAASMLPLLARSAPFEYSEMAPFARYLMDRNAEIALAQTAAPPSISTDASVLVLTTRGYEVGAKGSNGFTCIVERGWMAPFDQVDFWSTKLRAPICYNAPASRTVL
;
A
#
# COMPACT_ATOMS: atom_id res chain seq x y z
N MET A 1 -32.84 -67.58 -4.02
CA MET A 1 -33.77 -66.59 -4.58
C MET A 1 -33.40 -65.22 -4.06
N VAL A 2 -33.09 -64.32 -4.98
CA VAL A 2 -32.76 -62.90 -4.83
C VAL A 2 -33.94 -62.12 -4.23
N VAL A 3 -33.71 -61.30 -3.18
CA VAL A 3 -34.38 -60.00 -2.93
C VAL A 3 -33.48 -59.19 -1.95
N LEU A 4 -32.62 -58.26 -2.39
CA LEU A 4 -32.83 -56.83 -2.70
C LEU A 4 -32.51 -55.88 -1.50
N SER A 5 -31.33 -55.25 -1.57
CA SER A 5 -31.02 -53.82 -1.35
C SER A 5 -31.58 -53.04 -0.15
N LEU A 6 -30.69 -52.56 0.75
CA LEU A 6 -30.44 -51.12 1.01
C LEU A 6 -29.34 -50.97 2.09
N ALA A 7 -28.08 -50.84 1.69
CA ALA A 7 -27.05 -50.28 2.56
C ALA A 7 -26.91 -48.79 2.18
N VAL A 8 -27.66 -47.93 2.87
CA VAL A 8 -27.51 -46.48 2.74
C VAL A 8 -26.15 -46.11 3.33
N VAL A 9 -25.15 -45.92 2.47
CA VAL A 9 -23.85 -45.34 2.84
C VAL A 9 -24.09 -43.85 3.11
N ALA A 10 -24.50 -43.52 4.33
CA ALA A 10 -24.51 -42.14 4.84
C ALA A 10 -23.09 -41.76 5.27
N ALA A 11 -22.16 -41.68 4.31
CA ALA A 11 -20.85 -41.08 4.54
C ALA A 11 -21.01 -39.55 4.54
N SER A 12 -21.34 -39.03 5.72
CA SER A 12 -21.07 -37.68 6.22
C SER A 12 -20.50 -36.69 5.19
N MET A 13 -21.37 -35.97 4.50
CA MET A 13 -21.02 -34.68 3.89
C MET A 13 -20.82 -33.68 5.03
N LEU A 14 -19.64 -33.68 5.67
CA LEU A 14 -19.20 -32.46 6.32
C LEU A 14 -18.97 -31.47 5.18
N PRO A 15 -19.68 -30.33 5.10
CA PRO A 15 -19.16 -29.24 4.29
C PRO A 15 -17.82 -28.89 4.93
N LEU A 16 -16.73 -29.24 4.25
CA LEU A 16 -15.46 -28.60 4.49
C LEU A 16 -15.74 -27.12 4.23
N LEU A 17 -15.99 -26.37 5.30
CA LEU A 17 -15.95 -24.92 5.25
C LEU A 17 -14.51 -24.59 4.86
N ALA A 18 -14.24 -24.56 3.55
CA ALA A 18 -13.03 -24.00 3.01
C ALA A 18 -13.05 -22.54 3.45
N ARG A 19 -12.40 -22.26 4.58
CA ARG A 19 -12.21 -20.89 5.02
C ARG A 19 -11.26 -20.29 4.01
N SER A 20 -11.78 -19.41 3.16
CA SER A 20 -10.99 -18.63 2.24
C SER A 20 -9.81 -18.07 3.02
N ALA A 21 -8.58 -18.38 2.60
CA ALA A 21 -7.44 -17.69 3.14
C ALA A 21 -7.67 -16.19 2.91
N PRO A 22 -7.45 -15.34 3.93
CA PRO A 22 -7.58 -13.90 3.74
C PRO A 22 -6.70 -13.48 2.56
N PHE A 23 -7.27 -12.67 1.68
CA PHE A 23 -6.52 -12.07 0.58
C PHE A 23 -5.34 -11.26 1.15
N GLU A 24 -4.18 -11.29 0.49
CA GLU A 24 -3.01 -10.48 0.87
C GLU A 24 -3.49 -9.02 0.90
N TYR A 25 -3.32 -8.32 2.03
CA TYR A 25 -3.83 -6.94 2.23
C TYR A 25 -5.35 -6.79 2.45
N SER A 26 -6.04 -7.84 2.90
CA SER A 26 -7.44 -7.73 3.36
C SER A 26 -7.63 -6.89 4.62
N GLU A 27 -6.56 -6.65 5.38
CA GLU A 27 -6.54 -5.77 6.57
C GLU A 27 -5.23 -4.97 6.65
N MET A 28 -5.27 -3.88 7.42
CA MET A 28 -4.11 -3.03 7.65
C MET A 28 -3.07 -3.77 8.49
N ALA A 29 -1.82 -3.81 8.02
CA ALA A 29 -0.69 -4.31 8.79
C ALA A 29 -0.27 -3.31 9.89
N PRO A 30 0.56 -3.71 10.87
CA PRO A 30 1.15 -2.75 11.80
C PRO A 30 1.87 -1.60 11.07
N PHE A 31 1.63 -0.35 11.48
CA PHE A 31 2.09 0.85 10.76
C PHE A 31 3.60 0.85 10.44
N ALA A 32 4.44 0.30 11.34
CA ALA A 32 5.88 0.20 11.14
C ALA A 32 6.28 -0.55 9.86
N ARG A 33 5.43 -1.45 9.33
CA ARG A 33 5.67 -2.17 8.07
C ARG A 33 5.54 -1.27 6.83
N TYR A 34 4.92 -0.10 6.98
CA TYR A 34 4.80 0.91 5.93
C TYR A 34 5.89 1.97 6.00
N LEU A 35 6.78 1.93 6.99
CA LEU A 35 7.93 2.85 7.04
C LEU A 35 9.02 2.40 6.06
N MET A 36 9.96 3.30 5.78
CA MET A 36 11.16 3.06 4.98
C MET A 36 12.36 3.60 5.74
N ASP A 37 13.55 3.15 5.34
CA ASP A 37 14.76 3.91 5.67
C ASP A 37 14.63 5.33 5.08
N ARG A 38 15.03 6.33 5.87
CA ARG A 38 14.84 7.75 5.52
C ARG A 38 15.52 8.11 4.21
N ASN A 39 16.76 7.65 3.99
CA ASN A 39 17.52 8.00 2.79
C ASN A 39 16.99 7.24 1.57
N ALA A 40 16.58 5.98 1.75
CA ALA A 40 15.92 5.22 0.70
C ALA A 40 14.58 5.86 0.26
N GLU A 41 13.80 6.38 1.20
CA GLU A 41 12.54 7.06 0.89
C GLU A 41 12.77 8.38 0.17
N ILE A 42 13.79 9.15 0.55
CA ILE A 42 14.17 10.39 -0.16
C ILE A 42 14.60 10.07 -1.60
N ALA A 43 15.48 9.08 -1.78
CA ALA A 43 15.95 8.69 -3.08
C ALA A 43 14.81 8.21 -3.98
N LEU A 44 13.87 7.42 -3.45
CA LEU A 44 12.69 6.96 -4.20
C LEU A 44 11.76 8.14 -4.55
N ALA A 45 11.49 9.05 -3.61
CA ALA A 45 10.67 10.22 -3.89
C ALA A 45 11.25 11.09 -5.02
N GLN A 46 12.58 11.22 -5.08
CA GLN A 46 13.26 12.00 -6.12
C GLN A 46 13.14 11.41 -7.53
N THR A 47 12.76 10.12 -7.68
CA THR A 47 12.52 9.53 -9.00
C THR A 47 11.16 9.90 -9.59
N ALA A 48 10.28 10.57 -8.83
CA ALA A 48 8.92 10.89 -9.28
C ALA A 48 8.84 11.97 -10.38
N ALA A 49 9.94 12.69 -10.65
CA ALA A 49 9.99 13.71 -11.69
C ALA A 49 11.40 13.77 -12.30
N PRO A 50 11.56 14.40 -13.49
CA PRO A 50 12.87 14.68 -14.06
C PRO A 50 13.76 15.47 -13.10
N PRO A 51 15.11 15.31 -13.16
CA PRO A 51 16.03 15.99 -12.25
C PRO A 51 15.88 17.52 -12.21
N SER A 52 15.45 18.15 -13.31
CA SER A 52 15.17 19.59 -13.36
C SER A 52 14.02 20.06 -12.45
N ILE A 53 13.23 19.12 -11.91
CA ILE A 53 12.16 19.38 -10.94
C ILE A 53 12.53 18.75 -9.59
N SER A 54 12.87 17.47 -9.56
CA SER A 54 13.01 16.73 -8.29
C SER A 54 14.26 17.09 -7.49
N THR A 55 15.31 17.62 -8.12
CA THR A 55 16.55 18.04 -7.42
C THR A 55 16.29 19.18 -6.44
N ASP A 56 15.46 20.15 -6.83
CA ASP A 56 15.15 21.35 -6.05
C ASP A 56 13.80 21.27 -5.32
N ALA A 57 13.12 20.12 -5.38
CA ALA A 57 11.87 19.89 -4.68
C ALA A 57 12.09 19.61 -3.19
N SER A 58 11.15 20.00 -2.35
CA SER A 58 11.11 19.50 -0.97
C SER A 58 10.73 18.02 -1.00
N VAL A 59 11.24 17.25 -0.05
CA VAL A 59 10.87 15.84 0.09
C VAL A 59 10.30 15.62 1.48
N LEU A 60 9.10 15.04 1.56
CA LEU A 60 8.53 14.58 2.82
C LEU A 60 8.69 13.06 2.94
N VAL A 61 9.11 12.61 4.12
CA VAL A 61 9.32 11.19 4.47
C VAL A 61 8.28 10.76 5.49
N LEU A 62 7.75 9.55 5.36
CA LEU A 62 6.75 9.05 6.30
C LEU A 62 7.44 8.55 7.56
N THR A 63 7.02 9.05 8.72
CA THR A 63 7.50 8.62 10.04
C THR A 63 6.35 8.10 10.90
N THR A 64 6.65 7.61 12.10
CA THR A 64 5.63 7.27 13.11
C THR A 64 4.78 8.45 13.55
N ARG A 65 5.20 9.70 13.29
CA ARG A 65 4.48 10.93 13.61
C ARG A 65 3.78 11.56 12.40
N GLY A 66 3.78 10.87 11.26
CA GLY A 66 3.31 11.39 9.98
C GLY A 66 4.44 11.83 9.06
N TYR A 67 4.12 12.61 8.02
CA TYR A 67 5.10 13.10 7.07
C TYR A 67 5.96 14.21 7.68
N GLU A 68 7.28 14.07 7.58
CA GLU A 68 8.28 15.04 8.06
C GLU A 68 9.22 15.46 6.94
N VAL A 69 9.88 16.61 7.07
CA VAL A 69 10.83 17.09 6.05
C VAL A 69 12.05 16.17 5.99
N GLY A 70 12.17 15.44 4.88
CA GLY A 70 13.31 14.61 4.51
C GLY A 70 14.46 15.45 3.94
N ALA A 71 14.11 16.33 2.99
CA ALA A 71 15.00 17.29 2.37
C ALA A 71 14.22 18.58 2.07
N LYS A 72 14.87 19.74 2.25
CA LYS A 72 14.26 21.04 1.96
C LYS A 72 14.59 21.47 0.54
N GLY A 73 13.58 21.79 -0.24
CA GLY A 73 13.71 22.32 -1.61
C GLY A 73 13.54 23.83 -1.70
N SER A 74 13.62 24.34 -2.92
CA SER A 74 13.59 25.76 -3.26
C SER A 74 12.60 26.11 -4.38
N ASN A 75 12.18 25.14 -5.21
CA ASN A 75 11.32 25.40 -6.38
C ASN A 75 9.81 25.34 -6.08
N GLY A 76 9.44 25.05 -4.83
CA GLY A 76 8.05 24.95 -4.36
C GLY A 76 7.35 23.63 -4.66
N PHE A 77 7.97 22.70 -5.39
CA PHE A 77 7.46 21.35 -5.56
C PHE A 77 7.73 20.52 -4.30
N THR A 78 6.91 19.49 -4.07
CA THR A 78 7.07 18.55 -2.97
C THR A 78 6.92 17.12 -3.46
N CYS A 79 7.91 16.28 -3.22
CA CYS A 79 7.89 14.88 -3.59
C CYS A 79 7.74 14.00 -2.36
N ILE A 80 6.91 12.97 -2.46
CA ILE A 80 6.67 11.98 -1.41
C ILE A 80 6.65 10.58 -2.01
N VAL A 81 6.71 9.58 -1.15
CA VAL A 81 6.34 8.21 -1.52
C VAL A 81 4.97 7.92 -0.93
N GLU A 82 3.98 7.71 -1.79
CA GLU A 82 2.64 7.32 -1.42
C GLU A 82 2.62 5.84 -1.00
N ARG A 83 1.64 5.49 -0.17
CA ARG A 83 1.31 4.11 0.21
C ARG A 83 0.00 3.70 -0.45
N GLY A 84 -0.30 2.41 -0.44
CA GLY A 84 -1.52 1.88 -1.07
C GLY A 84 -2.82 2.56 -0.63
N TRP A 85 -2.88 3.07 0.60
CA TRP A 85 -4.06 3.76 1.12
C TRP A 85 -4.34 5.14 0.51
N MET A 86 -3.50 5.61 -0.44
CA MET A 86 -3.78 6.81 -1.24
C MET A 86 -4.54 6.47 -2.54
N ALA A 87 -4.73 5.19 -2.85
CA ALA A 87 -5.57 4.73 -3.95
C ALA A 87 -7.06 4.68 -3.53
N PRO A 88 -8.01 4.51 -4.48
CA PRO A 88 -9.41 4.26 -4.15
C PRO A 88 -9.60 3.08 -3.18
N PHE A 89 -10.63 3.15 -2.33
CA PHE A 89 -10.85 2.17 -1.24
C PHE A 89 -11.12 0.72 -1.69
N ASP A 90 -11.53 0.53 -2.95
CA ASP A 90 -11.83 -0.78 -3.54
C ASP A 90 -10.63 -1.44 -4.23
N GLN A 91 -9.46 -0.80 -4.20
CA GLN A 91 -8.24 -1.36 -4.76
C GLN A 91 -7.72 -2.51 -3.91
N VAL A 92 -7.37 -3.61 -4.58
CA VAL A 92 -6.80 -4.80 -3.93
C VAL A 92 -5.53 -4.50 -3.14
N ASP A 93 -4.75 -3.52 -3.58
CA ASP A 93 -3.49 -3.14 -2.94
C ASP A 93 -3.63 -2.01 -1.90
N PHE A 94 -4.85 -1.66 -1.48
CA PHE A 94 -5.07 -0.55 -0.54
C PHE A 94 -4.25 -0.69 0.76
N TRP A 95 -4.17 -1.91 1.33
CA TRP A 95 -3.34 -2.17 2.51
C TRP A 95 -1.92 -2.70 2.19
N SER A 96 -1.47 -2.61 0.94
CA SER A 96 -0.18 -3.12 0.51
C SER A 96 0.99 -2.46 1.24
N THR A 97 1.77 -3.26 1.98
CA THR A 97 3.02 -2.80 2.60
C THR A 97 4.15 -2.64 1.57
N LYS A 98 3.96 -3.22 0.38
CA LYS A 98 4.94 -3.28 -0.70
C LYS A 98 4.72 -2.17 -1.75
N LEU A 99 3.48 -1.72 -1.94
CA LEU A 99 3.19 -0.63 -2.86
C LEU A 99 3.77 0.69 -2.33
N ARG A 100 4.74 1.23 -3.08
CA ARG A 100 5.46 2.48 -2.80
C ARG A 100 5.47 3.30 -4.08
N ALA A 101 4.58 4.29 -4.18
CA ALA A 101 4.41 5.07 -5.39
C ALA A 101 5.04 6.46 -5.22
N PRO A 102 6.20 6.75 -5.86
CA PRO A 102 6.79 8.08 -5.78
C PRO A 102 5.98 9.07 -6.62
N ILE A 103 5.65 10.22 -6.04
CA ILE A 103 4.93 11.31 -6.70
C ILE A 103 5.58 12.66 -6.37
N CYS A 104 5.59 13.60 -7.32
CA CYS A 104 5.97 14.99 -7.09
C CYS A 104 4.77 15.90 -7.37
N TYR A 105 4.32 16.61 -6.34
CA TYR A 105 3.29 17.62 -6.42
C TYR A 105 3.89 18.95 -6.88
N ASN A 106 3.21 19.63 -7.81
CA ASN A 106 3.59 20.97 -8.22
C ASN A 106 3.37 21.99 -7.09
N ALA A 107 3.83 23.23 -7.29
CA ALA A 107 3.79 24.26 -6.26
C ALA A 107 2.37 24.62 -5.75
N PRO A 108 1.32 24.64 -6.60
CA PRO A 108 -0.06 24.75 -6.11
C PRO A 108 -0.50 23.52 -5.30
N ALA A 109 -0.32 22.30 -5.83
CA ALA A 109 -0.79 21.09 -5.18
C ALA A 109 -0.10 20.83 -3.84
N SER A 110 1.17 21.20 -3.72
CA SER A 110 1.92 21.14 -2.46
C SER A 110 1.29 21.96 -1.32
N ARG A 111 0.39 22.90 -1.61
CA ARG A 111 -0.28 23.76 -0.61
C ARG A 111 -1.73 23.38 -0.36
N THR A 112 -2.31 22.55 -1.21
CA THR A 112 -3.75 22.26 -1.20
C THR A 112 -4.07 20.79 -1.00
N VAL A 113 -3.12 19.90 -1.30
CA VAL A 113 -3.27 18.44 -1.18
C VAL A 113 -2.46 17.88 -0.01
N LEU A 114 -1.32 18.51 0.30
CA LEU A 114 -0.39 18.11 1.36
C LEU A 114 -0.61 18.90 2.65
#